data_AF-A0AAD5S922-F1
#
_entry.id   AF-A0AAD5S922-F1
#
_cell.length_a   1.000
_cell.length_b   1.000
_cell.length_c   1.000
_cell.angle_alpha   90.00
_cell.angle_beta   90.00
_cell.angle_gamma   90.00
#
_symmetry.space_group_name_H-M   'P 1'
#
loop_
_entity.id
_entity.type
_entity.pdbx_description
1 polymer ?
#
loop_
_entity_poly.entity_id
_entity_poly.type
_entity_poly.pdbx_seq_one_letter_code
_entity_poly.pdbx_strand_id
1 'polypeptide(L)'
;MLPIVDTFPTPIRLLLHTLSFLIGLYLLERGADKFIDSTAILAKRLHIPQIAIALLTAGAEWEELFVVLLAVLQGHPNLGLGNILGSCVANILGSFS
;
A
#
# COMPACT_ATOMS: atom_id res chain seq x y z
N MET A 1 0.34 -18.95 2.04
CA MET A 1 -0.16 -19.52 0.77
C MET A 1 -1.42 -20.30 1.08
N LEU A 2 -2.51 -20.07 0.34
CA LEU A 2 -3.73 -20.88 0.47
C LEU A 2 -3.44 -22.28 -0.11
N PRO A 3 -3.34 -23.34 0.70
CA PRO A 3 -2.90 -24.67 0.24
C PRO A 3 -3.83 -25.28 -0.82
N ILE A 4 -5.04 -24.73 -0.96
CA ILE A 4 -6.04 -25.13 -1.96
C ILE A 4 -5.63 -24.65 -3.37
N VAL A 5 -4.94 -23.50 -3.49
CA VAL A 5 -4.55 -22.92 -4.78
C VAL A 5 -3.51 -23.78 -5.49
N ASP A 6 -2.62 -24.41 -4.72
CA ASP A 6 -1.53 -25.25 -5.26
C ASP A 6 -2.03 -26.53 -5.96
N THR A 7 -3.25 -26.97 -5.63
CA THR A 7 -3.90 -28.15 -6.23
C THR A 7 -4.36 -27.92 -7.68
N PHE A 8 -4.55 -26.66 -8.11
CA PHE A 8 -5.05 -26.36 -9.44
C PHE A 8 -3.96 -26.39 -10.53
N PRO A 9 -4.32 -26.61 -11.81
CA PRO A 9 -3.41 -26.49 -12.96
C PRO A 9 -2.66 -25.15 -13.03
N THR A 10 -1.44 -25.16 -13.57
CA THR A 10 -0.57 -23.97 -13.73
C THR A 10 -1.25 -22.72 -14.30
N PRO A 11 -2.05 -22.78 -15.40
CA PRO A 11 -2.69 -21.57 -15.94
C PRO A 11 -3.72 -20.97 -14.98
N ILE A 12 -4.42 -21.82 -14.22
CA ILE A 12 -5.43 -21.38 -13.25
C ILE A 12 -4.75 -20.72 -12.06
N ARG A 13 -3.63 -21.26 -11.57
CA ARG A 13 -2.87 -20.65 -10.47
C ARG A 13 -2.38 -19.25 -10.83
N LEU A 14 -1.87 -19.06 -12.05
CA LEU A 14 -1.43 -17.74 -12.50
C LEU A 14 -2.58 -16.73 -12.49
N LEU A 15 -3.74 -17.12 -13.03
CA LEU A 15 -4.94 -16.29 -13.03
C LEU A 15 -5.35 -15.89 -11.60
N LEU A 16 -5.38 -16.85 -10.67
CA LEU A 16 -5.75 -16.61 -9.28
C LEU A 16 -4.78 -15.65 -8.56
N HIS A 17 -3.47 -15.80 -8.76
CA HIS A 17 -2.47 -14.90 -8.18
C HIS A 17 -2.63 -13.48 -8.75
N THR A 18 -2.78 -13.34 -10.07
CA THR A 18 -2.98 -12.03 -10.71
C THR A 18 -4.26 -11.35 -10.22
N LEU A 19 -5.37 -12.08 -10.12
CA LEU A 19 -6.62 -11.54 -9.57
C LEU A 19 -6.47 -11.12 -8.12
N SER A 20 -5.80 -11.94 -7.30
CA SER A 20 -5.55 -11.64 -5.89
C SER A 20 -4.69 -10.38 -5.73
N PHE A 21 -3.68 -10.23 -6.59
CA PHE A 21 -2.83 -9.04 -6.63
C PHE A 21 -3.63 -7.79 -6.99
N LEU A 22 -4.44 -7.83 -8.05
CA LEU A 22 -5.26 -6.68 -8.48
C LEU A 22 -6.31 -6.29 -7.42
N ILE A 23 -6.96 -7.27 -6.80
CA ILE A 23 -7.92 -7.02 -5.71
C ILE A 23 -7.19 -6.43 -4.50
N GLY A 24 -6.03 -6.97 -4.14
CA GLY A 24 -5.21 -6.46 -3.05
C GLY A 24 -4.79 -5.01 -3.27
N LEU A 25 -4.34 -4.68 -4.48
CA LEU A 25 -3.98 -3.31 -4.86
C LEU A 25 -5.17 -2.35 -4.74
N TYR A 26 -6.33 -2.74 -5.26
CA TYR A 26 -7.56 -1.95 -5.16
C TYR A 26 -8.01 -1.72 -3.71
N LEU A 27 -7.95 -2.76 -2.88
CA LEU A 27 -8.31 -2.66 -1.46
C LEU A 27 -7.31 -1.79 -0.68
N LEU A 28 -6.02 -1.84 -1.04
CA LEU A 28 -4.99 -1.03 -0.42
C LEU A 28 -5.19 0.45 -0.70
N GLU A 29 -5.37 0.84 -1.97
CA GLU A 29 -5.68 2.21 -2.40
C GLU A 29 -6.89 2.77 -1.64
N ARG A 30 -8.02 2.04 -1.67
CA ARG A 30 -9.23 2.46 -0.97
C ARG A 30 -9.09 2.46 0.55
N GLY A 31 -8.22 1.62 1.08
CA GLY A 31 -7.89 1.58 2.50
C GLY A 31 -7.12 2.81 2.94
N ALA A 32 -6.14 3.24 2.15
CA ALA A 32 -5.33 4.42 2.40
C ALA A 32 -6.16 5.71 2.37
N ASP A 33 -7.02 5.89 1.36
CA ASP A 33 -7.95 7.03 1.30
C ASP A 33 -8.81 7.13 2.57
N LYS A 34 -9.44 6.02 2.96
CA LYS A 34 -10.29 5.96 4.16
C LYS A 34 -9.49 6.17 5.44
N PHE A 35 -8.24 5.75 5.47
CA PHE A 35 -7.35 5.97 6.61
C PHE A 35 -7.05 7.45 6.79
N ILE A 36 -6.77 8.18 5.72
CA ILE A 36 -6.57 9.63 5.74
C ILE A 36 -7.83 10.34 6.24
N ASP A 37 -9.00 10.02 5.67
CA ASP A 37 -10.29 10.60 6.06
C ASP A 37 -10.60 10.37 7.54
N SER A 38 -10.42 9.12 7.99
CA SER A 38 -10.69 8.74 9.37
C SER A 38 -9.73 9.42 10.35
N THR A 39 -8.46 9.55 9.97
CA THR A 39 -7.44 10.27 10.74
C THR A 39 -7.81 11.75 10.85
N ALA A 40 -8.30 12.36 9.76
CA ALA A 40 -8.75 13.74 9.77
C ALA A 40 -9.98 13.95 10.68
N ILE A 41 -10.94 13.03 10.66
CA ILE A 41 -12.11 13.07 11.54
C ILE A 41 -11.71 12.91 13.01
N LEU A 42 -10.83 11.96 13.32
CA LEU A 42 -10.35 11.72 14.67
C LEU A 42 -9.63 12.95 15.22
N ALA A 43 -8.74 13.53 14.43
CA ALA A 43 -7.97 14.69 14.84
C ALA A 43 -8.85 15.94 15.04
N LYS A 44 -9.93 16.12 14.26
CA LYS A 44 -10.95 17.15 14.54
C LYS A 44 -11.62 16.96 15.90
N ARG A 45 -11.97 15.71 16.28
CA ARG A 45 -12.58 15.41 17.59
C ARG A 45 -11.62 15.63 18.75
N LEU A 46 -10.33 15.41 18.51
CA LEU A 46 -9.26 15.63 19.50
C LEU A 46 -8.78 17.09 19.55
N HIS A 47 -9.42 18.01 18.81
CA HIS A 47 -9.01 19.42 18.71
C HIS A 47 -7.56 19.61 18.23
N ILE A 48 -7.05 18.67 17.45
CA ILE A 48 -5.71 18.76 16.84
C ILE A 48 -5.77 19.78 15.69
N PRO A 49 -4.78 20.68 15.57
CA PRO A 49 -4.73 21.65 14.48
C PRO A 49 -4.79 20.99 13.09
N GLN A 50 -5.62 21.52 12.19
CA GLN A 50 -5.74 20.99 10.82
C GLN A 50 -4.42 20.99 10.06
N ILE A 51 -3.54 21.97 10.34
CA ILE A 51 -2.20 22.05 9.76
C ILE A 51 -1.34 20.81 10.10
N ALA A 52 -1.49 20.24 11.30
CA ALA A 52 -0.74 19.07 11.73
C ALA A 52 -1.17 17.81 10.96
N ILE A 53 -2.48 17.67 10.71
CA ILE A 53 -3.02 16.59 9.87
C ILE A 53 -2.55 16.78 8.43
N ALA A 54 -2.66 17.99 7.90
CA ALA A 54 -2.24 18.30 6.54
C ALA A 54 -0.75 17.97 6.34
N LEU A 55 0.12 18.29 7.29
CA LEU A 55 1.54 17.92 7.26
C LEU A 55 1.75 16.41 7.34
N LEU A 56 0.99 15.72 8.20
CA LEU A 56 1.05 14.27 8.35
C LEU A 56 0.64 13.54 7.06
N THR A 57 -0.32 14.09 6.31
CA THR A 57 -0.88 13.45 5.11
C THR A 57 -0.23 13.92 3.81
N ALA A 58 0.29 15.16 3.73
CA ALA A 58 0.80 15.75 2.49
C ALA A 58 2.12 15.14 1.98
N GLY A 59 2.85 14.39 2.82
CA GLY A 59 4.08 13.70 2.43
C GLY A 59 4.04 12.21 2.70
N ALA A 60 2.87 11.65 3.01
CA ALA A 60 2.77 10.25 3.41
C ALA A 60 2.30 9.38 2.26
N GLU A 61 3.25 8.60 1.75
CA GLU A 61 3.11 7.45 0.86
C GLU A 61 2.56 6.24 1.64
N TRP A 62 1.31 6.34 2.12
CA TRP A 62 0.74 5.37 3.06
C TRP A 62 0.69 3.96 2.47
N GLU A 63 0.30 3.84 1.21
CA GLU A 63 0.25 2.60 0.45
C GLU A 63 1.62 1.94 0.43
N GLU A 64 2.67 2.69 0.09
CA GLU A 64 4.03 2.16 0.03
C GLU A 64 4.58 1.80 1.41
N LEU A 65 4.28 2.62 2.42
CA LEU A 65 4.64 2.32 3.80
C LEU A 65 4.02 1.00 4.24
N PHE A 66 2.73 0.75 3.94
CA PHE A 66 2.07 -0.51 4.26
C PHE A 66 2.68 -1.70 3.52
N VAL A 67 2.98 -1.57 2.23
CA VAL A 67 3.63 -2.64 1.45
C VAL A 67 5.01 -2.98 2.01
N VAL A 68 5.82 -1.97 2.34
CA VAL A 68 7.15 -2.15 2.95
C VAL A 68 7.04 -2.82 4.31
N LEU A 69 6.12 -2.35 5.16
CA LEU A 69 5.88 -2.92 6.48
C LEU A 69 5.50 -4.40 6.38
N LEU A 70 4.54 -4.74 5.52
CA LEU A 70 4.12 -6.12 5.30
C LEU A 70 5.24 -6.99 4.75
N ALA A 71 6.04 -6.48 3.80
CA ALA A 71 7.18 -7.20 3.25
C ALA A 71 8.22 -7.54 4.32
N VAL A 72 8.55 -6.60 5.20
CA VAL A 72 9.46 -6.82 6.32
C VAL A 72 8.88 -7.81 7.33
N LEU A 73 7.61 -7.66 7.72
CA LEU A 73 6.93 -8.55 8.66
C LEU A 73 6.82 -9.99 8.12
N GLN A 74 6.71 -10.16 6.81
CA GLN A 74 6.68 -11.46 6.16
C GLN A 74 8.08 -12.07 5.92
N GLY A 75 9.16 -11.41 6.36
CA GLY A 75 10.53 -11.90 6.18
C GLY A 75 11.09 -11.70 4.77
N HIS A 76 10.49 -10.80 3.98
CA HIS A 76 10.91 -10.47 2.61
C HIS A 76 11.35 -8.99 2.49
N PRO A 77 12.37 -8.52 3.25
CA PRO A 77 12.77 -7.11 3.24
C PRO A 77 13.23 -6.61 1.87
N ASN A 78 13.76 -7.50 1.02
CA ASN A 78 14.17 -7.16 -0.35
C ASN A 78 12.98 -6.71 -1.22
N LEU A 79 11.77 -7.23 -0.98
CA LEU A 79 10.56 -6.74 -1.66
C LEU A 79 10.21 -5.33 -1.21
N GLY A 80 10.33 -5.03 0.09
CA GLY A 80 10.13 -3.68 0.61
C GLY A 80 11.14 -2.69 0.04
N LEU A 81 12.42 -3.05 -0.02
CA LEU A 81 13.44 -2.22 -0.67
C LEU A 81 13.14 -1.99 -2.15
N GLY A 82 12.70 -3.02 -2.87
CA GLY A 82 12.27 -2.89 -4.26
C GLY A 82 11.11 -1.91 -4.44
N ASN A 83 10.14 -1.93 -3.52
CA ASN A 83 9.02 -0.99 -3.52
C ASN A 83 9.50 0.46 -3.34
N ILE A 84 10.35 0.73 -2.33
CA ILE A 84 10.88 2.07 -2.05
C ILE A 84 11.66 2.62 -3.25
N LEU A 85 12.57 1.82 -3.80
CA LEU A 85 13.39 2.22 -4.95
C LEU A 85 12.53 2.45 -6.19
N GLY A 86 11.54 1.58 -6.42
CA GLY A 86 10.57 1.71 -7.50
C GLY A 86 9.78 3.01 -7.42
N SER A 87 9.20 3.31 -6.26
CA SER A 87 8.46 4.57 -6.02
C SER A 87 9.34 5.80 -6.18
N CYS A 88 10.57 5.78 -5.67
CA CYS A 88 11.52 6.88 -5.86
C CYS A 88 11.78 7.14 -7.35
N VAL A 89 12.02 6.09 -8.13
CA VAL A 89 12.24 6.21 -9.59
C VAL A 89 10.97 6.69 -10.30
N ALA A 90 9.80 6.15 -9.93
CA ALA A 90 8.52 6.54 -10.52
C ALA A 90 8.18 8.02 -10.23
N ASN A 91 8.42 8.49 -9.00
CA ASN A 91 8.23 9.89 -8.64
C ASN A 91 9.17 10.79 -9.43
N ILE A 92 10.47 10.46 -9.50
CA ILE A 92 11.47 11.28 -10.20
C ILE A 92 11.19 11.34 -11.70
N LEU A 93 10.90 10.21 -12.34
CA LEU A 93 10.76 10.12 -13.79
C LEU A 93 9.35 10.42 -14.30
N GLY A 94 8.32 10.05 -13.55
CA GLY A 94 6.92 10.15 -13.97
C GLY A 94 6.19 11.34 -13.36
N SER A 95 6.35 11.62 -12.05
CA SER A 95 5.60 12.69 -11.39
C SER A 95 6.12 14.10 -11.68
N PHE A 96 7.35 14.24 -12.19
CA PHE A 96 7.95 15.53 -12.59
C PHE A 96 8.02 15.74 -14.12
N SER A 97 7.34 14.91 -14.93
CA SER A 97 7.13 15.12 -16.38
C SER A 97 5.74 15.68 -16.66
#